data_AF-A0A1W6N289-F1
#
_entry.id   AF-A0A1W6N289-F1
#
_cell.length_a   1.000
_cell.length_b   1.000
_cell.length_c   1.000
_cell.angle_alpha   90.00
_cell.angle_beta   90.00
_cell.angle_gamma   90.00
#
_symmetry.space_group_name_H-M   'P 1'
#
loop_
_entity.id
_entity.type
_entity.pdbx_description
1 polymer ?
#
loop_
_entity_poly.entity_id
_entity_poly.type
_entity_poly.pdbx_seq_one_letter_code
_entity_poly.pdbx_strand_id
1 'polypeptide(L)'
;MARPYSNDLRERVAALVLSGLTVRAAAALMQVSVASSVRFARAARSTGSAAAKPMGGKRPYLLAGQRDFLLARLAEKPDLTLHALLGELRERGVVVSCDTLWRFLRKEKISFKKNASARRTGSARRRAPSRALEKDPVEA
;
A
#
# COMPACT_ATOMS: atom_id res chain seq x y z
N MET A 1 -14.43 -8.69 -9.86
CA MET A 1 -15.51 -7.76 -10.22
C MET A 1 -16.64 -7.91 -9.19
N ALA A 2 -16.71 -7.06 -8.16
CA ALA A 2 -17.80 -7.10 -7.19
C ALA A 2 -18.39 -5.69 -7.10
N ARG A 3 -19.37 -5.40 -7.95
CA ARG A 3 -20.12 -4.14 -7.87
C ARG A 3 -21.38 -4.41 -7.04
N PRO A 4 -21.68 -3.60 -6.03
CA PRO A 4 -22.93 -3.76 -5.28
C PRO A 4 -24.10 -3.37 -6.18
N TYR A 5 -25.28 -3.94 -5.90
CA TYR A 5 -26.54 -3.43 -6.46
C TYR A 5 -26.71 -1.95 -6.14
N SER A 6 -27.43 -1.23 -7.02
CA SER A 6 -27.75 0.19 -6.83
C SER A 6 -28.45 0.44 -5.51
N ASN A 7 -28.25 1.63 -4.92
CA ASN A 7 -28.84 1.93 -3.62
C ASN A 7 -30.37 1.95 -3.68
N ASP A 8 -30.94 2.56 -4.73
CA ASP A 8 -32.37 2.60 -4.99
C ASP A 8 -33.01 1.20 -4.99
N LEU A 9 -32.41 0.23 -5.69
CA LEU A 9 -32.92 -1.15 -5.72
C LEU A 9 -32.94 -1.77 -4.32
N ARG A 10 -31.89 -1.55 -3.54
CA ARG A 10 -31.75 -2.10 -2.18
C ARG A 10 -32.76 -1.49 -1.23
N GLU A 11 -32.95 -0.17 -1.31
CA GLU A 11 -33.90 0.57 -0.50
C GLU A 11 -35.34 0.20 -0.83
N ARG A 12 -35.70 0.06 -2.12
CA ARG A 12 -37.03 -0.41 -2.53
C ARG A 12 -37.35 -1.81 -2.03
N VAL A 13 -36.42 -2.75 -2.19
CA VAL A 13 -36.59 -4.12 -1.67
C VAL A 13 -36.76 -4.11 -0.14
N ALA A 14 -35.96 -3.32 0.56
CA ALA A 14 -36.07 -3.19 2.01
C ALA A 14 -37.41 -2.56 2.43
N ALA A 15 -37.86 -1.50 1.74
CA ALA A 15 -39.12 -0.84 1.99
C ALA A 15 -40.32 -1.79 1.82
N LEU A 16 -40.34 -2.59 0.74
CA LEU A 16 -41.37 -3.60 0.51
C LEU A 16 -41.44 -4.64 1.63
N VAL A 17 -40.29 -5.11 2.12
CA VAL A 17 -40.26 -6.07 3.22
C VAL A 17 -40.70 -5.43 4.54
N LEU A 18 -40.31 -4.17 4.79
CA LEU A 18 -40.71 -3.43 5.99
C LEU A 18 -42.21 -3.04 5.96
N SER A 19 -42.79 -2.87 4.78
CA SER A 19 -44.23 -2.65 4.59
C SER A 19 -45.07 -3.93 4.70
N GLY A 20 -44.47 -5.07 5.06
CA GLY A 20 -45.17 -6.32 5.34
C GLY A 20 -45.11 -7.39 4.26
N LEU A 21 -44.44 -7.16 3.11
CA LEU A 21 -44.25 -8.24 2.15
C LEU A 21 -43.25 -9.28 2.68
N THR A 22 -43.48 -10.54 2.31
CA THR A 22 -42.47 -11.59 2.54
C THR A 22 -41.23 -11.31 1.70
N VAL A 23 -40.06 -11.73 2.21
CA VAL A 23 -38.79 -11.54 1.49
C VAL A 23 -38.79 -12.22 0.13
N ARG A 24 -39.47 -13.38 0.00
CA ARG A 24 -39.61 -14.09 -1.28
C ARG A 24 -40.46 -13.32 -2.28
N ALA A 25 -41.57 -12.73 -1.83
CA ALA A 25 -42.41 -11.90 -2.68
C ALA A 25 -41.67 -10.64 -3.17
N ALA A 26 -40.99 -9.93 -2.26
CA ALA A 26 -40.18 -8.76 -2.62
C ALA A 26 -39.03 -9.10 -3.60
N ALA A 27 -38.41 -10.28 -3.43
CA ALA A 27 -37.37 -10.77 -4.33
C ALA A 27 -37.90 -11.04 -5.75
N ALA A 28 -39.07 -11.67 -5.86
CA ALA A 28 -39.72 -11.94 -7.14
C ALA A 28 -40.15 -10.64 -7.85
N LEU A 29 -40.74 -9.69 -7.13
CA LEU A 29 -41.17 -8.40 -7.69
C LEU A 29 -40.01 -7.59 -8.27
N MET A 30 -38.88 -7.56 -7.55
CA MET A 30 -37.71 -6.76 -7.91
C MET A 30 -36.67 -7.57 -8.71
N GLN A 31 -36.99 -8.82 -9.08
CA GLN A 31 -36.13 -9.72 -9.85
C GLN A 31 -34.70 -9.85 -9.30
N VAL A 32 -34.59 -10.00 -7.98
CA VAL A 32 -33.32 -10.19 -7.26
C VAL A 32 -33.33 -11.52 -6.50
N SER A 33 -32.14 -12.03 -6.18
CA SER A 33 -32.06 -13.26 -5.38
C SER A 33 -32.66 -13.07 -3.98
N VAL A 34 -33.32 -14.11 -3.47
CA VAL A 34 -33.88 -14.12 -2.11
C VAL A 34 -32.82 -13.80 -1.06
N ALA A 35 -31.59 -14.33 -1.23
CA ALA A 35 -30.49 -14.06 -0.32
C ALA A 35 -30.09 -12.58 -0.28
N SER A 36 -30.06 -11.90 -1.44
CA SER A 36 -29.83 -10.45 -1.50
C SER A 36 -30.93 -9.68 -0.77
N SER A 37 -32.20 -10.03 -0.99
CA SER A 37 -33.34 -9.39 -0.34
C SER A 37 -33.30 -9.57 1.19
N VAL A 38 -32.92 -10.75 1.69
CA VAL A 38 -32.69 -10.97 3.13
C VAL A 38 -31.62 -10.02 3.66
N ARG A 39 -30.51 -9.86 2.93
CA ARG A 39 -29.41 -8.97 3.35
C ARG A 39 -29.84 -7.50 3.39
N PHE A 40 -30.63 -7.04 2.41
CA PHE A 40 -31.12 -5.66 2.38
C PHE A 40 -32.11 -5.38 3.50
N ALA A 41 -33.08 -6.27 3.73
CA ALA A 41 -34.05 -6.13 4.81
C ALA A 41 -33.38 -6.20 6.19
N ARG A 42 -32.38 -7.09 6.38
CA ARG A 42 -31.60 -7.16 7.62
C ARG A 42 -30.83 -5.88 7.87
N ALA A 43 -30.15 -5.33 6.86
CA ALA A 43 -29.43 -4.08 6.97
C ALA A 43 -30.38 -2.94 7.40
N ALA A 44 -31.51 -2.78 6.71
CA ALA A 44 -32.50 -1.76 7.01
C ALA A 44 -33.06 -1.88 8.43
N ARG A 45 -33.35 -3.09 8.94
CA ARG A 45 -33.77 -3.29 10.34
C ARG A 45 -32.69 -2.94 11.36
N SER A 46 -31.42 -3.21 11.04
CA SER A 46 -30.31 -2.99 11.98
C SER A 46 -29.80 -1.55 12.03
N THR A 47 -29.79 -0.85 10.89
CA THR A 47 -29.14 0.46 10.74
C THR A 47 -30.08 1.55 10.19
N GLY A 48 -31.33 1.22 9.90
CA GLY A 48 -32.29 2.15 9.28
C GLY A 48 -32.08 2.38 7.78
N SER A 49 -31.04 1.78 7.18
CA SER A 49 -30.72 1.93 5.76
C SER A 49 -30.30 0.61 5.12
N ALA A 50 -30.72 0.40 3.87
CA ALA A 50 -30.32 -0.75 3.07
C ALA A 50 -29.00 -0.52 2.31
N ALA A 51 -28.34 0.63 2.50
CA ALA A 51 -27.19 1.05 1.72
C ALA A 51 -26.00 0.08 1.77
N ALA A 52 -25.21 0.08 0.69
CA ALA A 52 -23.96 -0.65 0.67
C ALA A 52 -22.99 -0.07 1.70
N LYS A 53 -22.32 -0.94 2.45
CA LYS A 53 -21.14 -0.52 3.19
C LYS A 53 -20.08 -0.04 2.19
N PRO A 54 -19.22 0.92 2.58
CA PRO A 54 -18.08 1.32 1.77
C PRO A 54 -17.31 0.08 1.30
N MET A 55 -17.23 -0.11 -0.01
CA MET A 55 -16.53 -1.23 -0.61
C MET A 55 -15.09 -0.82 -0.87
N GLY A 56 -14.17 -1.59 -0.30
CA GLY A 56 -12.77 -1.23 -0.30
C GLY A 56 -12.46 -0.10 0.68
N GLY A 57 -11.17 0.14 0.86
CA GLY A 57 -10.64 1.11 1.79
C GLY A 57 -9.13 0.95 1.86
N LYS A 58 -8.43 2.06 2.03
CA LYS A 58 -6.99 2.04 2.26
C LYS A 58 -6.76 1.71 3.73
N ARG A 59 -6.26 0.51 4.03
CA ARG A 59 -5.73 0.23 5.37
C ARG A 59 -4.73 1.34 5.72
N PRO A 60 -4.86 2.01 6.89
CA PRO A 60 -3.84 2.96 7.31
C PRO A 60 -2.50 2.24 7.36
N TYR A 61 -1.44 2.90 6.88
CA TYR A 61 -0.11 2.31 6.95
C TYR A 61 0.27 2.11 8.42
N LEU A 62 0.97 1.03 8.71
CA LEU A 62 1.57 0.76 10.03
C LEU A 62 2.36 1.96 10.58
N LEU A 63 2.93 2.77 9.69
CA LEU A 63 3.75 3.94 10.00
C LEU A 63 2.95 5.24 10.19
N ALA A 64 1.62 5.23 10.10
CA ALA A 64 0.82 6.45 10.27
C ALA A 64 1.05 7.13 11.63
N GLY A 65 1.22 6.34 12.70
CA GLY A 65 1.55 6.85 14.04
C GLY A 65 3.01 7.29 14.22
N GLN A 66 3.90 6.94 13.28
CA GLN A 66 5.32 7.35 13.30
C GLN A 66 5.63 8.45 12.28
N ARG A 67 4.60 9.02 11.66
CA ARG A 67 4.74 10.03 10.60
C ARG A 67 5.51 11.24 11.09
N ASP A 68 5.09 11.83 12.20
CA ASP A 68 5.67 13.08 12.68
C ASP A 68 7.12 12.88 13.13
N PHE A 69 7.43 11.71 13.71
CA PHE A 69 8.80 11.31 14.03
C PHE A 69 9.67 11.20 12.78
N LEU A 70 9.20 10.51 11.74
CA LEU A 70 9.97 10.36 10.50
C LEU A 70 10.20 11.72 9.83
N LEU A 71 9.19 12.59 9.79
CA LEU A 71 9.33 13.92 9.21
C LEU A 71 10.33 14.78 10.01
N ALA A 72 10.28 14.74 11.34
CA ALA A 72 11.24 15.43 12.20
C ALA A 72 12.68 14.94 11.96
N ARG A 73 12.89 13.62 11.90
CA ARG A 73 14.23 13.04 11.67
C ARG A 73 14.79 13.35 10.29
N LEU A 74 13.94 13.33 9.25
CA LEU A 74 14.37 13.74 7.91
C LEU A 74 14.65 15.25 7.82
N ALA A 75 13.96 16.09 8.61
CA ALA A 75 14.26 17.52 8.70
C ALA A 75 15.59 17.80 9.42
N GLU A 76 15.88 17.07 10.50
CA GLU A 76 17.16 17.18 11.22
C GLU A 76 18.35 16.70 10.38
N LYS A 77 18.18 15.60 9.66
CA LYS A 77 19.25 14.99 8.86
C LYS A 77 18.69 14.47 7.52
N PRO A 78 18.71 15.31 6.46
CA PRO A 78 18.17 14.92 5.17
C PRO A 78 18.99 13.82 4.48
N ASP A 79 20.25 13.60 4.88
CA ASP A 79 21.14 12.59 4.29
C ASP A 79 21.02 11.18 4.91
N LEU A 80 20.04 10.96 5.80
CA LEU A 80 19.91 9.68 6.49
C LEU A 80 19.57 8.55 5.51
N THR A 81 20.29 7.44 5.63
CA THR A 81 20.00 6.26 4.81
C THR A 81 18.71 5.59 5.27
N LEU A 82 18.02 4.95 4.33
CA LEU A 82 16.76 4.26 4.60
C LEU A 82 16.92 3.13 5.64
N HIS A 83 18.08 2.48 5.69
CA HIS A 83 18.41 1.45 6.68
C HIS A 83 18.62 2.00 8.09
N ALA A 84 19.19 3.21 8.21
CA ALA A 84 19.32 3.87 9.50
C ALA A 84 17.93 4.22 10.08
N LEU A 85 17.01 4.71 9.25
CA LEU A 85 15.61 4.95 9.65
C LEU A 85 14.90 3.65 10.09
N LEU A 86 15.16 2.52 9.43
CA LEU A 86 14.64 1.22 9.87
C LEU A 86 15.19 0.80 11.23
N GLY A 87 16.46 1.11 11.52
CA GLY A 87 17.08 0.88 12.82
C GLY A 87 16.38 1.67 13.94
N GLU A 88 16.19 2.97 13.73
CA GLU A 88 15.50 3.85 14.69
C GLU A 88 14.02 3.45 14.88
N LEU A 89 13.35 3.01 13.81
CA LEU A 89 11.98 2.48 13.93
C LEU A 89 11.93 1.18 14.73
N ARG A 90 12.92 0.30 14.58
CA ARG A 90 13.02 -0.94 15.35
C ARG A 90 13.25 -0.68 16.83
N GLU A 91 14.08 0.30 17.19
CA GLU A 91 14.28 0.72 18.59
C GLU A 91 12.98 1.23 19.23
N ARG A 92 12.09 1.82 18.43
CA ARG A 92 10.75 2.25 18.84
C ARG A 92 9.70 1.13 18.83
N GLY A 93 10.11 -0.12 18.59
CA GLY A 93 9.22 -1.28 18.55
C GLY A 93 8.43 -1.44 17.25
N VAL A 94 8.76 -0.66 16.20
CA VAL A 94 8.07 -0.71 14.91
C VAL A 94 8.96 -1.39 13.87
N VAL A 95 8.73 -2.69 13.65
CA VAL A 95 9.43 -3.46 12.62
C VAL A 95 8.68 -3.36 11.30
N VAL A 96 9.29 -2.71 10.31
CA VAL A 96 8.74 -2.56 8.96
C VAL A 96 9.77 -2.94 7.90
N SER A 97 9.29 -3.36 6.73
CA SER A 97 10.18 -3.63 5.60
C SER A 97 10.67 -2.33 4.95
N CYS A 98 11.81 -2.41 4.27
CA CYS A 98 12.38 -1.34 3.45
C CYS A 98 11.37 -0.80 2.42
N ASP A 99 10.62 -1.68 1.74
CA ASP A 99 9.57 -1.29 0.77
C ASP A 99 8.43 -0.53 1.46
N THR A 100 8.03 -0.93 2.67
CA THR A 100 6.97 -0.24 3.42
C THR A 100 7.37 1.20 3.78
N LEU A 101 8.61 1.38 4.24
CA LEU A 101 9.16 2.71 4.55
C LEU A 101 9.29 3.56 3.27
N TRP A 102 9.75 2.97 2.17
CA TRP A 102 9.89 3.69 0.91
C TRP A 102 8.55 4.10 0.29
N ARG A 103 7.53 3.23 0.33
CA ARG A 103 6.15 3.58 -0.08
C ARG A 103 5.57 4.71 0.76
N PHE A 104 5.90 4.74 2.05
CA PHE A 104 5.51 5.82 2.95
C PHE A 104 6.17 7.16 2.55
N LEU A 105 7.49 7.19 2.39
CA LEU A 105 8.23 8.38 1.98
C LEU A 105 7.79 8.93 0.61
N ARG A 106 7.56 8.04 -0.36
CA ARG A 106 7.05 8.41 -1.69
C ARG A 106 5.69 9.10 -1.61
N LYS A 107 4.81 8.67 -0.69
CA LYS A 107 3.48 9.28 -0.50
C LYS A 107 3.57 10.67 0.15
N GLU A 108 4.47 10.85 1.10
CA GLU A 108 4.78 12.16 1.70
C GLU A 108 5.53 13.10 0.73
N LYS A 109 5.71 12.68 -0.54
CA LYS A 109 6.41 13.42 -1.61
C LYS A 109 7.87 13.76 -1.28
N ILE A 110 8.46 13.05 -0.32
CA ILE A 110 9.87 13.20 0.00
C ILE A 110 10.65 12.44 -1.08
N SER A 111 11.24 13.20 -1.99
CA SER A 111 12.20 12.65 -2.95
C SER A 111 13.61 12.92 -2.43
N PHE A 112 14.40 11.86 -2.26
CA PHE A 112 15.82 12.01 -2.01
C PHE A 112 16.43 12.52 -3.31
N LYS A 113 16.73 13.82 -3.39
CA LYS A 113 17.36 14.40 -4.57
C LYS A 113 18.73 13.76 -4.71
N LYS A 114 18.93 13.03 -5.82
CA LYS A 114 20.24 12.46 -6.15
C LYS A 114 21.17 13.61 -6.51
N ASN A 115 21.89 14.16 -5.53
CA ASN A 115 23.05 14.98 -5.81
C ASN A 115 24.11 14.03 -6.36
N ALA A 116 24.40 14.13 -7.64
CA ALA A 116 25.47 13.36 -8.25
C ALA A 116 26.80 13.85 -7.66
N SER A 117 27.23 13.27 -6.53
CA SER A 117 28.63 13.26 -6.13
C SER A 117 29.42 12.33 -7.06
N ALA A 118 29.28 12.55 -8.36
CA ALA A 118 30.09 11.92 -9.38
C ALA A 118 31.36 12.76 -9.52
N ARG A 119 32.24 12.71 -8.51
CA ARG A 119 33.67 12.63 -8.85
C ARG A 119 33.81 11.28 -9.52
N ARG A 120 33.54 11.24 -10.83
CA ARG A 120 33.98 10.13 -11.67
C ARG A 120 35.48 10.03 -11.39
N THR A 121 35.90 8.91 -10.82
CA THR A 121 37.27 8.44 -10.98
C THR A 121 37.52 8.53 -12.48
N GLY A 122 38.30 9.52 -12.90
CA GLY A 122 38.61 9.71 -14.31
C GLY A 122 39.12 8.38 -14.84
N SER A 123 38.75 8.03 -16.08
CA SER A 123 39.25 6.82 -16.70
C SER A 123 40.77 6.78 -16.52
N ALA A 124 41.28 5.67 -15.98
CA ALA A 124 42.72 5.46 -15.88
C ALA A 124 43.26 5.54 -17.31
N ARG A 125 43.81 6.69 -17.69
CA ARG A 125 44.44 6.86 -18.99
C ARG A 125 45.59 5.86 -19.04
N ARG A 126 45.38 4.80 -19.83
CA ARG A 126 46.35 3.85 -20.37
C ARG A 126 47.57 3.64 -19.47
N ARG A 127 47.47 2.71 -18.51
CA ARG A 127 48.69 2.01 -18.08
C ARG A 127 49.06 1.04 -19.20
N ALA A 128 50.32 1.10 -19.63
CA ALA A 128 50.90 0.15 -20.57
C ALA A 128 50.71 -1.29 -20.03
N PRO A 129 50.50 -2.29 -20.90
CA PRO A 129 50.42 -3.66 -20.46
C PRO A 129 51.74 -4.06 -19.79
N SER A 130 51.65 -4.82 -18.70
CA SER A 130 52.79 -5.46 -18.06
C SER A 130 53.51 -6.36 -19.08
N ARG A 131 54.83 -6.21 -19.18
CA ARG A 131 55.70 -7.08 -20.00
C ARG A 131 55.48 -8.54 -19.59
N ALA A 132 55.37 -9.42 -20.58
CA ALA A 132 55.32 -10.86 -20.37
C ALA A 132 56.62 -11.31 -19.70
N LEU A 133 56.49 -12.10 -18.63
CA LEU A 133 57.61 -12.82 -18.03
C LEU A 133 58.04 -13.93 -19.00
N GLU A 134 59.26 -13.80 -19.48
CA GLU A 134 60.00 -14.82 -20.22
C GLU A 134 60.00 -16.11 -19.38
N LYS A 135 59.56 -17.21 -19.99
CA LYS A 135 59.67 -18.53 -19.36
C LYS A 135 61.09 -19.01 -19.61
N ASP A 136 61.91 -18.97 -18.57
CA ASP A 136 63.20 -19.66 -18.59
C ASP A 136 62.97 -21.17 -18.80
N PRO A 137 63.84 -21.85 -19.58
CA PRO A 137 63.70 -23.26 -19.88
C PRO A 137 63.99 -24.08 -18.62
N VAL A 138 63.15 -25.09 -18.38
CA VAL A 138 63.40 -26.13 -17.38
C VAL A 138 64.48 -27.04 -17.94
N GLU A 139 65.69 -26.99 -17.36
CA GLU A 139 66.74 -27.99 -17.57
C GLU A 139 66.72 -29.05 -16.46
N ALA A 140 66.75 -30.31 -16.93
CA ALA A 140 67.05 -31.60 -16.29
C ALA A 140 66.15 -32.11 -15.15
#